data_AF-A0A0C2J0V6-F1
#
_entry.id   AF-A0A0C2J0V6-F1
#
_cell.length_a   1.000
_cell.length_b   1.000
_cell.length_c   1.000
_cell.angle_alpha   90.00
_cell.angle_beta   90.00
_cell.angle_gamma   90.00
#
_symmetry.space_group_name_H-M   'P 1'
#
loop_
_entity.id
_entity.type
_entity.pdbx_description
1 polymer ?
#
loop_
_entity_poly.entity_id
_entity_poly.type
_entity_poly.pdbx_seq_one_letter_code
_entity_poly.pdbx_strand_id
1 'polypeptide(L)'
;MSAIQHCINSRDYALLWGLPGTGKTTTIAAILYILNKLDKKVLITSHTNAAVDNILLKLIQLNVPFLRIGKQQSVHPDIKAHTLENILSNQKEWTTDEFQQLMKKQVCRA
;
A
#
# COMPACT_ATOMS: atom_id res chain seq x y z
N MET A 1 25.10 -7.47 -1.57
CA MET A 1 23.78 -7.67 -0.93
C MET A 1 22.89 -6.49 -1.36
N SER A 2 21.72 -6.73 -1.95
CA SER A 2 20.88 -5.63 -2.49
C SER A 2 20.12 -4.92 -1.36
N ALA A 3 19.77 -3.64 -1.54
CA ALA A 3 19.01 -2.87 -0.54
C ALA A 3 17.67 -3.56 -0.18
N ILE A 4 17.03 -4.19 -1.15
CA ILE A 4 15.78 -4.95 -0.98
C ILE A 4 15.98 -6.12 0.00
N GLN A 5 17.04 -6.90 -0.19
CA GLN A 5 17.34 -8.05 0.66
C GLN A 5 17.66 -7.61 2.10
N HIS A 6 18.36 -6.48 2.26
CA HIS A 6 18.63 -5.93 3.59
C HIS A 6 17.34 -5.50 4.30
N CYS A 7 16.43 -4.81 3.61
CA CYS A 7 15.15 -4.39 4.19
C CYS A 7 14.28 -5.59 4.60
N ILE A 8 14.19 -6.63 3.76
CA ILE A 8 13.35 -7.81 4.05
C ILE A 8 13.88 -8.62 5.23
N ASN A 9 15.20 -8.70 5.40
CA ASN A 9 15.84 -9.48 6.47
C ASN A 9 16.04 -8.69 7.77
N SER A 10 15.77 -7.38 7.78
CA SER A 10 15.91 -6.55 8.97
C SER A 10 14.90 -6.96 10.05
N ARG A 11 15.35 -7.04 11.30
CA ARG A 11 14.48 -7.42 12.44
C ARG A 11 13.78 -6.21 13.05
N ASP A 12 14.51 -5.11 13.22
CA ASP A 12 14.01 -3.92 13.92
C ASP A 12 13.71 -2.77 12.97
N TYR A 13 14.72 -2.30 12.24
CA TYR A 13 14.57 -1.24 11.25
C TYR A 13 15.62 -1.36 10.14
N ALA A 14 15.27 -0.83 8.96
CA ALA A 14 16.18 -0.65 7.85
C ALA A 14 16.03 0.76 7.29
N LEU A 15 17.15 1.44 7.04
CA LEU A 15 17.17 2.76 6.42
C LEU A 15 17.46 2.63 4.93
N LEU A 16 16.46 2.95 4.10
CA LEU A 16 16.64 3.03 2.65
C LEU A 16 16.99 4.47 2.26
N TRP A 17 18.26 4.73 2.03
CA TRP A 17 18.75 6.05 1.60
C TRP A 17 19.04 6.08 0.10
N GLY A 18 18.83 7.22 -0.56
CA GLY A 18 19.15 7.40 -1.97
C GLY A 18 19.01 8.85 -2.45
N LEU A 19 19.89 9.26 -3.36
CA LEU A 19 19.87 10.58 -4.02
C LEU A 19 18.58 10.78 -4.85
N PRO A 20 18.17 12.03 -5.16
CA PRO A 20 17.04 12.25 -6.08
C PRO A 20 17.27 11.50 -7.41
N GLY A 21 16.22 10.87 -7.94
CA GLY A 21 16.30 10.09 -9.18
C GLY A 21 16.79 8.63 -9.05
N THR A 22 17.29 8.18 -7.89
CA THR A 22 17.81 6.80 -7.73
C THR A 22 16.73 5.71 -7.55
N GLY A 23 15.51 5.96 -8.01
CA GLY A 23 14.44 4.96 -8.01
C GLY A 23 13.93 4.51 -6.63
N LYS A 24 14.11 5.30 -5.56
CA LYS A 24 13.62 4.97 -4.19
C LYS A 24 12.18 4.47 -4.18
N THR A 25 11.27 5.17 -4.85
CA THR A 25 9.85 4.78 -4.95
C THR A 25 9.68 3.43 -5.64
N THR A 26 10.50 3.12 -6.65
CA THR A 26 10.52 1.82 -7.33
C THR A 26 11.05 0.73 -6.40
N THR A 27 12.10 1.00 -5.63
CA THR A 27 12.63 0.06 -4.63
C THR A 27 11.61 -0.24 -3.53
N ILE A 28 10.91 0.79 -3.03
CA ILE A 28 9.83 0.61 -2.06
C ILE A 28 8.71 -0.25 -2.66
N ALA A 29 8.26 0.03 -3.88
CA ALA A 29 7.25 -0.78 -4.55
C ALA A 29 7.68 -2.26 -4.72
N ALA A 30 8.95 -2.51 -5.03
CA ALA A 30 9.49 -3.86 -5.11
C ALA A 30 9.51 -4.57 -3.75
N ILE A 31 9.88 -3.88 -2.68
CA ILE A 31 9.83 -4.41 -1.31
C ILE A 31 8.39 -4.77 -0.94
N LEU A 32 7.44 -3.87 -1.20
CA LEU A 32 6.02 -4.08 -0.93
C LEU A 32 5.45 -5.26 -1.71
N TYR A 33 5.82 -5.41 -2.97
CA TYR A 33 5.45 -6.56 -3.80
C TYR A 33 5.93 -7.87 -3.17
N ILE A 34 7.19 -7.93 -2.74
CA ILE A 34 7.76 -9.13 -2.11
C ILE A 34 7.09 -9.42 -0.77
N LEU A 35 6.87 -8.41 0.08
CA LEU A 35 6.18 -8.57 1.35
C LEU A 35 4.75 -9.07 1.17
N ASN A 36 4.03 -8.58 0.16
CA ASN A 36 2.71 -9.09 -0.22
C ASN A 36 2.78 -10.56 -0.69
N LYS A 37 3.82 -10.95 -1.44
CA LYS A 37 4.03 -12.36 -1.82
C LYS A 37 4.43 -13.27 -0.66
N LEU A 38 4.90 -12.70 0.44
CA LEU A 38 5.19 -13.40 1.69
C LEU A 38 4.01 -13.35 2.68
N ASP A 39 2.82 -12.96 2.21
CA ASP A 39 1.59 -12.80 2.99
C ASP A 39 1.77 -11.92 4.25
N LYS A 40 2.66 -10.92 4.16
CA LYS A 40 2.87 -9.94 5.22
C LYS A 40 1.91 -8.77 5.05
N LYS A 41 1.35 -8.31 6.18
CA LYS A 41 0.59 -7.06 6.24
C LYS A 41 1.57 -5.89 6.36
N VAL A 42 1.39 -4.88 5.52
CA VAL A 42 2.28 -3.71 5.48
C VAL A 42 1.47 -2.43 5.63
N LEU A 43 1.93 -1.55 6.52
CA LEU A 43 1.43 -0.19 6.68
C LEU A 43 2.38 0.78 5.97
N ILE A 44 1.84 1.62 5.09
CA ILE A 44 2.60 2.66 4.40
C ILE A 44 2.16 4.02 4.94
N THR A 45 3.12 4.84 5.36
CA THR A 45 2.89 6.21 5.82
C THR A 45 3.86 7.17 5.14
N SER A 46 3.46 8.43 5.01
CA SER A 46 4.33 9.50 4.55
C SER A 46 3.82 10.85 5.06
N HIS A 47 4.69 11.85 5.02
CA HIS A 47 4.34 13.23 5.37
C HIS A 47 3.33 13.85 4.39
N THR A 48 3.31 13.42 3.13
CA THR A 48 2.40 13.97 2.11
C THR A 48 1.55 12.89 1.45
N ASN A 49 0.27 13.21 1.19
CA ASN A 49 -0.64 12.32 0.46
C ASN A 49 -0.10 11.93 -0.92
N ALA A 50 0.50 12.89 -1.64
CA ALA A 50 1.08 12.67 -2.97
C ALA A 50 2.21 11.61 -2.96
N ALA A 51 3.02 11.56 -1.90
CA ALA A 51 4.10 10.57 -1.81
C ALA A 51 3.55 9.14 -1.62
N VAL A 52 2.49 8.98 -0.82
CA VAL A 52 1.78 7.69 -0.68
C VAL A 52 1.18 7.30 -2.02
N ASP A 53 0.46 8.22 -2.66
CA ASP A 53 -0.23 7.97 -3.91
C ASP A 53 0.76 7.56 -5.03
N ASN A 54 1.93 8.19 -5.12
CA ASN A 54 2.98 7.80 -6.07
C ASN A 54 3.47 6.34 -5.89
N ILE A 55 3.49 5.83 -4.65
CA ILE A 55 3.82 4.43 -4.37
C ILE A 55 2.65 3.54 -4.79
N LEU A 56 1.42 3.93 -4.44
CA LEU A 56 0.21 3.16 -4.76
C LEU A 56 -0.03 3.03 -6.27
N LEU A 57 0.27 4.06 -7.07
CA LEU A 57 0.22 3.98 -8.53
C LEU A 57 1.13 2.85 -9.08
N LYS A 58 2.31 2.66 -8.48
CA LYS A 58 3.19 1.53 -8.84
C LYS A 58 2.62 0.20 -8.36
N LEU A 59 1.93 0.15 -7.22
CA LEU A 59 1.28 -1.07 -6.74
C LEU A 59 0.13 -1.51 -7.66
N ILE A 60 -0.63 -0.57 -8.22
CA ILE A 60 -1.65 -0.87 -9.24
C ILE A 60 -1.00 -1.58 -10.44
N GLN A 61 0.11 -1.05 -10.96
CA GLN A 61 0.85 -1.67 -12.07
C GLN A 61 1.37 -3.08 -11.76
N LEU A 62 1.70 -3.33 -10.49
CA LEU A 62 2.19 -4.63 -10.01
C LEU A 62 1.06 -5.58 -9.58
N ASN A 63 -0.21 -5.17 -9.72
CA ASN A 63 -1.40 -5.89 -9.26
C ASN A 63 -1.31 -6.30 -7.77
N VAL A 64 -0.76 -5.43 -6.93
CA VAL A 64 -0.72 -5.62 -5.48
C VAL A 64 -1.98 -5.03 -4.86
N PRO A 65 -2.79 -5.80 -4.11
CA PRO A 65 -3.97 -5.28 -3.45
C PRO A 65 -3.59 -4.34 -2.30
N PHE A 66 -4.31 -3.23 -2.17
CA PHE A 66 -4.14 -2.28 -1.07
C PHE A 66 -5.45 -1.55 -0.77
N LEU A 67 -5.51 -0.98 0.43
CA LEU A 67 -6.59 -0.10 0.88
C LEU A 67 -6.01 1.29 1.20
N ARG A 68 -6.55 2.34 0.59
CA ARG A 68 -6.18 3.73 0.88
C ARG A 68 -7.13 4.34 1.90
N ILE A 69 -6.59 4.73 3.06
CA ILE A 69 -7.34 5.41 4.13
C ILE A 69 -6.99 6.90 4.10
N GLY A 70 -7.98 7.79 3.99
CA GLY A 70 -7.80 9.25 3.99
C GLY A 70 -8.83 9.97 3.10
N LYS A 71 -8.88 11.31 3.19
CA LYS A 71 -9.88 12.14 2.48
C LYS A 71 -9.70 12.08 0.95
N GLN A 72 -10.77 11.78 0.21
CA GLN A 72 -10.78 11.69 -1.26
C GLN A 72 -10.31 12.94 -2.01
N GLN A 73 -10.49 14.13 -1.43
CA GLN A 73 -10.26 15.42 -2.08
C GLN A 73 -8.80 15.64 -2.50
N SER A 74 -7.88 14.88 -1.92
CA SER A 74 -6.44 14.97 -2.18
C SER A 74 -5.85 13.65 -2.70
N VAL A 75 -6.68 12.76 -3.24
CA VAL A 75 -6.28 11.44 -3.77
C VAL A 75 -6.23 11.47 -5.28
N HIS A 76 -5.18 10.87 -5.85
CA HIS A 76 -5.03 10.70 -7.30
C HIS A 76 -6.26 10.00 -7.93
N PRO A 77 -6.77 10.43 -9.11
CA PRO A 77 -7.95 9.84 -9.74
C PRO A 77 -7.91 8.31 -9.84
N ASP A 78 -6.79 7.75 -10.29
CA ASP A 78 -6.61 6.29 -10.44
C ASP A 78 -6.61 5.50 -9.12
N ILE A 79 -6.45 6.19 -7.99
CA ILE A 79 -6.46 5.58 -6.65
C ILE A 79 -7.83 5.69 -5.99
N LYS A 80 -8.72 6.58 -6.45
CA LYS A 80 -10.02 6.81 -5.80
C LYS A 80 -10.83 5.53 -5.63
N ALA A 81 -10.77 4.62 -6.61
CA ALA A 81 -11.42 3.32 -6.56
C ALA A 81 -10.97 2.43 -5.38
N HIS A 82 -9.75 2.63 -4.89
CA HIS A 82 -9.11 1.88 -3.80
C HIS A 82 -9.23 2.57 -2.43
N THR A 83 -9.96 3.67 -2.34
CA THR A 83 -10.18 4.37 -1.07
C THR A 83 -11.27 3.70 -0.26
N LEU A 84 -11.13 3.75 1.08
CA LEU A 84 -12.14 3.21 1.98
C LEU A 84 -13.54 3.76 1.69
N GLU A 85 -13.66 5.08 1.51
CA GLU A 85 -14.93 5.75 1.22
C GLU A 85 -15.59 5.24 -0.06
N ASN A 86 -14.83 5.03 -1.14
CA ASN A 86 -15.38 4.54 -2.42
C ASN A 86 -15.73 3.05 -2.38
N ILE A 87 -15.02 2.27 -1.57
CA ILE A 87 -15.32 0.85 -1.36
C ILE A 87 -16.59 0.70 -0.52
N LEU A 88 -16.77 1.57 0.48
CA LEU A 88 -17.93 1.53 1.38
C LEU A 88 -19.18 2.19 0.77
N SER A 89 -19.05 3.14 -0.16
CA SER A 89 -20.18 3.92 -0.70
C SER A 89 -21.23 3.11 -1.45
N ASN A 90 -20.96 1.85 -1.80
CA ASN A 90 -21.91 0.98 -2.47
C ASN A 90 -22.93 0.32 -1.54
N GLN A 91 -22.83 0.44 -0.21
CA GLN A 91 -23.78 -0.17 0.72
C GLN A 91 -24.12 0.73 1.92
N LYS A 92 -25.40 0.77 2.27
CA LYS A 92 -25.99 1.68 3.27
C LYS A 92 -25.71 1.25 4.71
N GLU A 93 -25.52 -0.04 4.95
CA GLU A 93 -25.18 -0.62 6.25
C GLU A 93 -24.22 -1.78 6.03
N TRP A 94 -23.16 -1.84 6.83
CA TRP A 94 -22.17 -2.90 6.81
C TRP A 94 -22.27 -3.69 8.09
N THR A 95 -22.36 -5.01 7.99
CA THR A 95 -22.18 -5.89 9.15
C THR A 95 -20.69 -6.08 9.45
N THR A 96 -20.36 -6.44 10.70
CA THR A 96 -18.96 -6.70 11.10
C THR A 96 -18.33 -7.81 10.25
N ASP A 97 -19.10 -8.82 9.86
CA ASP A 97 -18.62 -9.95 9.06
C ASP A 97 -18.31 -9.55 7.62
N GLU A 98 -19.18 -8.74 6.99
CA GLU A 98 -18.93 -8.19 5.64
C GLU A 98 -17.70 -7.30 5.61
N PHE A 99 -17.53 -6.46 6.64
CA PHE A 99 -16.34 -5.61 6.75
C PHE A 99 -15.07 -6.45 6.94
N GLN A 100 -15.10 -7.48 7.78
CA GLN A 100 -13.97 -8.41 7.93
C GLN A 100 -13.65 -9.14 6.63
N GLN A 101 -14.67 -9.55 5.87
CA GLN A 101 -14.48 -10.23 4.59
C GLN A 101 -13.91 -9.29 3.52
N LEU A 102 -14.36 -8.04 3.48
CA LEU A 102 -13.79 -6.99 2.64
C LEU A 102 -12.32 -6.75 3.00
N MET A 103 -12.02 -6.60 4.29
CA MET A 103 -10.66 -6.39 4.77
C MET A 103 -9.76 -7.58 4.42
N LYS A 104 -10.24 -8.82 4.50
CA LYS A 104 -9.51 -10.01 4.01
C LYS A 104 -9.27 -10.01 2.49
N LYS A 105 -10.15 -9.36 1.71
CA LYS A 105 -10.03 -9.27 0.25
C LYS A 105 -9.09 -8.13 -0.19
N GLN A 106 -9.08 -7.02 0.53
CA GLN A 106 -8.36 -5.79 0.18
C GLN A 106 -7.01 -5.62 0.93
N VAL A 107 -6.89 -6.20 2.12
CA VAL A 107 -5.68 -6.18 2.94
C VAL A 107 -5.21 -7.63 3.05
N CYS A 108 -4.04 -7.93 2.46
CA CYS A 108 -3.37 -9.23 2.38
C CYS A 108 -3.92 -10.35 3.28
N ARG A 109 -4.21 -11.49 2.65
CA ARG A 109 -4.70 -12.73 3.26
C ARG A 109 -3.83 -13.10 4.47
N ALA A 110 -4.45 -13.25 5.63
CA ALA A 110 -3.89 -14.00 6.75
C ALA A 110 -4.54 -15.39 6.77
#